data_AF-A0A959MW02-F1
#
_entry.id   AF-A0A959MW02-F1
#
_cell.length_a   1.000
_cell.length_b   1.000
_cell.length_c   1.000
_cell.angle_alpha   90.00
_cell.angle_beta   90.00
_cell.angle_gamma   90.00
#
_symmetry.space_group_name_H-M   'P 1'
#
loop_
_entity.id
_entity.type
_entity.pdbx_description
1 polymer ?
#
loop_
_entity_poly.entity_id
_entity_poly.type
_entity_poly.pdbx_seq_one_letter_code
_entity_poly.pdbx_strand_id
1 'polypeptide(L)' 'MTNLFFLIILLPLVGFLINGIFGKKINNEKFSGCLSSLLVFIPFVIGVGLLFQMIGVPEEEETLRLTFFS' A
#
# COMPACT_ATOMS: atom_id res chain seq x y z
N MET A 1 9.51 -11.45 2.23
CA MET A 1 8.08 -11.76 2.40
C MET A 1 7.44 -10.72 3.31
N THR A 2 6.97 -9.62 2.74
CA THR A 2 6.54 -8.48 3.56
C THR A 2 5.02 -8.50 3.65
N ASN A 3 4.49 -8.96 4.79
CA ASN A 3 3.06 -9.03 5.13
C ASN A 3 2.35 -7.65 5.13
N LEU A 4 2.97 -6.60 4.60
CA LEU A 4 2.44 -5.23 4.57
C LEU A 4 1.74 -4.90 3.24
N PHE A 5 1.79 -5.77 2.23
CA PHE A 5 1.14 -5.54 0.93
C PHE A 5 -0.35 -5.22 1.06
N PHE A 6 -1.06 -5.89 1.97
CA PHE A 6 -2.49 -5.63 2.17
C PHE A 6 -2.78 -4.21 2.65
N LEU A 7 -1.83 -3.56 3.35
CA LEU A 7 -1.98 -2.19 3.83
C LEU A 7 -2.02 -1.17 2.69
N ILE A 8 -1.42 -1.48 1.55
CA ILE A 8 -1.46 -0.62 0.35
C ILE A 8 -2.91 -0.39 -0.10
N ILE A 9 -3.76 -1.42 0.04
CA ILE A 9 -5.18 -1.35 -0.31
C ILE A 9 -6.03 -0.92 0.91
N LEU A 10 -5.70 -1.45 2.09
CA LEU A 10 -6.52 -1.23 3.28
C LEU A 10 -6.48 0.22 3.77
N LEU A 11 -5.31 0.88 3.77
CA LEU A 11 -5.18 2.24 4.30
C LEU A 11 -5.96 3.29 3.47
N PRO A 12 -5.89 3.31 2.13
CA PRO A 12 -6.74 4.19 1.33
C PRO A 12 -8.23 3.91 1.52
N LEU A 13 -8.62 2.64 1.66
CA LEU A 13 -10.00 2.25 1.91
C LEU A 13 -10.48 2.75 3.28
N VAL A 14 -9.66 2.65 4.32
CA VAL A 14 -9.94 3.24 5.63
C VAL A 14 -10.06 4.76 5.53
N GLY A 15 -9.19 5.43 4.78
CA GLY A 15 -9.26 6.87 4.55
C GLY A 15 -10.56 7.28 3.85
N PHE A 16 -10.97 6.51 2.85
CA PHE A 16 -12.25 6.68 2.19
C PHE A 16 -13.43 6.45 3.16
N LEU A 17 -13.42 5.42 3.99
CA LEU A 17 -14.49 5.17 4.95
C LEU A 17 -14.59 6.30 5.98
N ILE A 18 -13.46 6.78 6.51
CA ILE A 18 -13.43 7.86 7.50
C ILE A 18 -13.91 9.18 6.86
N ASN A 19 -13.28 9.62 5.78
CA ASN A 19 -13.55 10.94 5.21
C ASN A 19 -14.74 10.96 4.24
N GLY A 20 -15.01 9.87 3.55
CA GLY A 20 -16.17 9.73 2.68
C GLY A 20 -17.49 9.57 3.44
N ILE A 21 -17.53 8.74 4.49
CA ILE A 21 -18.76 8.51 5.27
C ILE A 21 -18.90 9.55 6.39
N PHE A 22 -17.82 9.80 7.14
CA PHE A 22 -17.87 10.65 8.34
C PHE A 22 -17.27 12.04 8.15
N GLY A 23 -16.71 12.38 6.98
CA GLY A 23 -16.05 13.67 6.75
C GLY A 23 -16.93 14.88 7.06
N LYS A 24 -18.22 14.82 6.70
CA LYS A 24 -19.20 15.88 7.04
C LYS A 24 -19.44 16.04 8.55
N LYS A 25 -19.23 14.99 9.36
CA LYS A 25 -19.36 15.05 10.82
C LYS A 25 -18.09 15.55 11.51
N ILE A 26 -16.92 15.40 10.88
CA ILE A 26 -15.64 15.81 11.43
C ILE A 26 -15.54 17.35 11.52
N ASN A 27 -16.18 18.10 10.60
CA ASN A 27 -16.25 19.57 10.58
C ASN A 27 -14.88 20.28 10.75
N ASN A 28 -13.79 19.57 10.43
CA ASN A 28 -12.42 20.07 10.53
C ASN A 28 -11.65 19.61 9.29
N GLU A 29 -11.62 20.48 8.29
CA GLU A 29 -11.01 20.21 6.99
C GLU A 29 -9.51 19.93 7.08
N LYS A 30 -8.80 20.67 7.96
CA LYS A 30 -7.35 20.47 8.15
C LYS A 30 -7.05 19.08 8.69
N PHE A 31 -7.82 18.64 9.69
CA PHE A 31 -7.65 17.30 10.26
C PHE A 31 -8.02 16.21 9.25
N SER A 32 -9.16 16.35 8.58
CA SER A 32 -9.64 15.41 7.55
C SER A 32 -8.63 15.27 6.39
N GLY A 33 -8.12 16.39 5.87
CA GLY A 33 -7.13 16.42 4.80
C GLY A 33 -5.77 15.85 5.22
N CYS A 34 -5.30 16.16 6.43
CA CYS A 34 -4.06 15.61 6.98
C CYS A 34 -4.17 14.08 7.13
N LEU A 35 -5.27 13.59 7.69
CA LEU A 35 -5.53 12.16 7.87
C LEU A 35 -5.59 11.43 6.52
N SER A 36 -6.32 11.96 5.54
CA SER A 36 -6.36 11.40 4.18
C SER A 36 -4.96 11.33 3.55
N SER A 37 -4.19 12.42 3.67
CA SER A 37 -2.86 12.50 3.08
C SER A 37 -1.91 11.46 3.68
N LEU A 38 -1.96 11.26 5.00
CA LEU A 38 -1.18 10.21 5.66
C LEU A 38 -1.58 8.80 5.21
N LEU A 39 -2.88 8.55 5.07
CA LEU A 39 -3.42 7.25 4.64
C LEU A 39 -3.09 6.90 3.18
N VAL A 40 -2.66 7.88 2.36
CA VAL A 40 -2.10 7.67 1.01
C VAL A 40 -0.56 7.62 1.04
N PHE A 41 0.07 8.46 1.85
CA PHE A 41 1.53 8.55 1.94
C PHE A 41 2.17 7.27 2.47
N ILE A 42 1.56 6.62 3.47
CA ILE A 42 2.09 5.36 4.03
C ILE A 42 2.13 4.24 2.97
N PRO A 43 1.03 3.94 2.24
CA PRO A 43 1.06 3.04 1.08
C PRO A 43 2.13 3.38 0.03
N PHE A 44 2.32 4.68 -0.26
CA PHE A 44 3.34 5.13 -1.20
C PHE A 44 4.75 4.75 -0.74
N VAL A 45 5.10 5.00 0.53
CA VAL A 45 6.40 4.63 1.10
C VAL A 45 6.60 3.11 1.08
N ILE A 46 5.57 2.33 1.40
CA ILE A 46 5.61 0.86 1.30
C ILE A 46 5.89 0.44 -0.14
N GLY A 47 5.18 1.02 -1.12
CA GLY A 47 5.36 0.74 -2.54
C GLY A 47 6.77 1.06 -3.04
N VAL A 48 7.33 2.21 -2.65
CA VAL A 48 8.72 2.57 -2.97
C VAL A 48 9.72 1.58 -2.36
N GLY A 49 9.52 1.18 -1.11
CA GLY A 49 10.37 0.18 -0.46
C GLY A 49 10.32 -1.19 -1.14
N LEU A 50 9.14 -1.60 -1.63
CA LEU A 50 8.95 -2.83 -2.41
C LEU A 50 9.60 -2.74 -3.79
N LEU A 51 9.49 -1.59 -4.45
CA LEU A 51 10.15 -1.35 -5.73
C LEU A 51 11.67 -1.51 -5.61
N PHE A 52 12.29 -0.90 -4.59
CA PHE A 52 13.73 -1.06 -4.35
C PHE A 52 14.11 -2.50 -3.99
N GLN A 53 13.25 -3.23 -3.28
CA GLN A 53 13.47 -4.66 -3.05
C GLN A 53 13.46 -5.44 -4.37
N MET A 54 12.47 -5.21 -5.23
CA MET A 54 12.35 -5.90 -6.53
C MET A 54 13.51 -5.58 -7.47
N ILE A 55 13.96 -4.33 -7.54
CA ILE A 55 15.12 -3.92 -8.36
C ILE A 55 16.42 -4.60 -7.89
N GLY A 56 16.53 -4.92 -6.60
CA GLY A 56 17.72 -5.52 -6.00
C GLY A 56 17.77 -7.05 -6.00
N VAL A 57 16.70 -7.74 -6.43
CA VAL A 57 16.65 -9.20 -6.47
C VAL A 57 17.26 -9.69 -7.79
N PRO A 58 18.32 -10.53 -7.77
CA PRO A 58 18.85 -11.14 -8.98
C PRO A 58 17.83 -12.13 -9.57
N GLU A 59 17.72 -12.16 -10.90
CA GLU A 59 16.74 -12.93 -11.70
C GLU A 59 16.70 -14.45 -11.43
N GLU A 60 17.66 -14.98 -10.65
CA GLU A 60 17.84 -16.42 -10.42
C GLU A 60 16.82 -17.03 -9.44
N GLU A 61 16.17 -16.25 -8.58
CA GLU A 61 15.13 -16.77 -7.65
C GLU A 61 13.69 -16.71 -8.22
N GLU A 62 13.46 -16.06 -9.37
CA GLU A 62 12.13 -15.89 -9.98
C GLU A 62 11.80 -16.88 -11.11
N THR A 63 12.56 -17.97 -11.28
CA THR A 63 12.03 -19.09 -12.08
C THR A 63 11.36 -20.10 -11.17
N LEU A 64 10.02 -20.03 -11.11
CA LEU A 64 9.21 -21.23 -10.93
C LEU A 64 9.58 -22.19 -12.08
N ARG A 65 10.65 -22.97 -11.91
CA ARG A 65 10.99 -24.08 -12.80
C ARG A 65 9.91 -25.14 -12.64
N LEU A 66 8.82 -24.96 -13.35
CA LEU A 66 7.90 -26.04 -13.67
C LEU A 66 8.61 -26.88 -14.74
N THR A 67 9.31 -27.92 -14.31
CA THR A 67 9.86 -28.92 -15.22
C THR A 67 8.67 -29.67 -15.83
N PHE A 68 8.22 -29.24 -17.02
CA PHE A 68 7.06 -29.85 -17.68
C PHE A 68 7.36 -31.25 -18.24
N PHE A 69 8.63 -31.61 -18.45
CA PHE A 69 9.03 -32.95 -18.89
C PHE A 69 10.44 -33.31 -18.38
N SER A 70 10.60 -34.55 -17.92
CA SER A 70 11.85 -35.21 -17.48
C SER A 70 12.35 -36.19 -18.53
#